data_AF-A0A2V6H3W9-F1
#
_entry.id   AF-A0A2V6H3W9-F1
#
_cell.length_a   1.000
_cell.length_b   1.000
_cell.length_c   1.000
_cell.angle_alpha   90.00
_cell.angle_beta   90.00
_cell.angle_gamma   90.00
#
_symmetry.space_group_name_H-M   'P 1'
#
loop_
_entity.id
_entity.type
_entity.pdbx_description
1 polymer ?
#
loop_
_entity_poly.entity_id
_entity_poly.type
_entity_poly.pdbx_seq_one_letter_code
_entity_poly.pdbx_strand_id
1 'polypeptide(L)'
;MARADAVSELASFSIFDKIDLAQLAKSDVKTAHGPPMRNPRFLAVQSCYVAPGSPAQQIEALRRWDATRHRELKVFLHVDLPSNPTPANFEKLKNAPDNASVRSFVAATQKLSSDLQISKDEAKKFSAGTGGGGAMPAPVAAFWADVLTARTKSFVSGGMAAEPPYDHAGPSIRASEEVNGLLREQEKIRRQFSGLLGATGIGRGAGSLRPELYWELLDVDDQGVVTLGASYNRGGAGGTYQAADVLYYASGGYYVALTLYQLWPVTAEGKPSTLVWRGDMISSAALGSLHGVERLGSESVMMKNITKAVSLFRRDSGNR
;
A
#
# COMPACT_ATOMS: atom_id res chain seq x y z
N MET A 1 -32.12 16.27 0.28
CA MET A 1 -30.86 16.43 -0.48
C MET A 1 -30.78 15.29 -1.47
N ALA A 2 -30.73 15.58 -2.77
CA ALA A 2 -30.65 14.56 -3.81
C ALA A 2 -29.30 13.82 -3.70
N ARG A 3 -29.34 12.49 -3.68
CA ARG A 3 -28.16 11.63 -3.66
C ARG A 3 -27.38 11.90 -4.95
N ALA A 4 -26.11 12.30 -4.85
CA ALA A 4 -25.25 12.32 -6.02
C ALA A 4 -25.25 10.90 -6.62
N ASP A 5 -25.52 10.81 -7.92
CA ASP A 5 -25.40 9.56 -8.65
C ASP A 5 -23.96 9.06 -8.52
N ALA A 6 -23.77 7.83 -8.01
CA ALA A 6 -22.45 7.27 -7.72
C ALA A 6 -21.54 7.23 -8.95
N VAL A 7 -22.13 6.99 -10.14
CA VAL A 7 -21.40 6.99 -11.41
C VAL A 7 -20.96 8.41 -11.78
N SER A 8 -21.85 9.39 -11.62
CA SER A 8 -21.52 10.81 -11.84
C SER A 8 -20.42 11.31 -10.91
N GLU A 9 -20.45 10.91 -9.63
CA GLU A 9 -19.38 11.25 -8.68
C GLU A 9 -18.05 10.60 -9.09
N LEU A 10 -18.06 9.30 -9.40
CA LEU A 10 -16.88 8.58 -9.89
C LEU A 10 -16.24 9.27 -11.11
N ALA A 11 -17.06 9.66 -12.09
CA ALA A 11 -16.60 10.33 -13.31
C ALA A 11 -15.99 11.71 -13.04
N SER A 12 -16.35 12.37 -11.94
CA SER A 12 -15.87 13.72 -11.63
C SER A 12 -14.37 13.78 -11.28
N PHE A 13 -13.81 12.70 -10.72
CA PHE A 13 -12.44 12.68 -10.23
C PHE A 13 -11.56 11.56 -10.79
N SER A 14 -12.15 10.45 -11.26
CA SER A 14 -11.42 9.30 -11.78
C SER A 14 -11.14 9.41 -13.30
N ILE A 15 -10.38 8.47 -13.84
CA ILE A 15 -10.24 8.29 -15.30
C ILE A 15 -11.49 7.66 -15.94
N PHE A 16 -12.40 7.10 -15.13
CA PHE A 16 -13.58 6.41 -15.60
C PHE A 16 -14.72 7.41 -15.81
N ASP A 17 -14.69 8.09 -16.95
CA ASP A 17 -15.68 9.10 -17.34
C ASP A 17 -17.07 8.52 -17.64
N LYS A 18 -17.13 7.25 -18.06
CA LYS A 18 -18.36 6.50 -18.32
C LYS A 18 -18.27 5.08 -17.79
N ILE A 19 -19.21 4.72 -16.92
CA ILE A 19 -19.38 3.37 -16.38
C ILE A 19 -20.83 2.94 -16.58
N ASP A 20 -21.01 1.80 -17.26
CA ASP A 20 -22.26 1.06 -17.23
C ASP A 20 -22.21 0.08 -16.06
N LEU A 21 -23.04 0.33 -15.03
CA LEU A 21 -23.09 -0.51 -13.84
C LEU A 21 -23.58 -1.94 -14.14
N ALA A 22 -24.49 -2.12 -15.09
CA ALA A 22 -25.01 -3.43 -15.44
C ALA A 22 -23.94 -4.26 -16.17
N GLN A 23 -23.15 -3.62 -17.04
CA GLN A 23 -22.00 -4.27 -17.67
C GLN A 23 -20.90 -4.58 -16.64
N LEU A 24 -20.57 -3.61 -15.77
CA LEU A 24 -19.51 -3.76 -14.76
C LEU A 24 -19.85 -4.84 -13.71
N ALA A 25 -21.13 -5.02 -13.39
CA ALA A 25 -21.60 -6.08 -12.50
C ALA A 25 -21.38 -7.49 -13.06
N LYS A 26 -21.36 -7.62 -14.40
CA LYS A 26 -21.17 -8.89 -15.12
C LYS A 26 -19.71 -9.13 -15.53
N SER A 27 -18.85 -8.12 -15.39
CA SER A 27 -17.44 -8.22 -15.76
C SER A 27 -16.55 -8.52 -14.56
N ASP A 28 -15.27 -8.77 -14.86
CA ASP A 28 -14.25 -8.64 -13.84
C ASP A 28 -13.94 -7.14 -13.57
N VAL A 29 -12.87 -6.87 -12.84
CA VAL A 29 -12.34 -5.53 -12.60
C VAL A 29 -11.91 -4.82 -13.89
N LYS A 30 -12.36 -3.58 -14.05
CA LYS A 30 -11.88 -2.67 -15.09
C LYS A 30 -10.67 -1.92 -14.54
N THR A 31 -9.53 -2.02 -15.20
CA THR A 31 -8.29 -1.30 -14.85
C THR A 31 -7.93 -0.31 -15.95
N ALA A 32 -7.22 0.76 -15.59
CA ALA A 32 -6.62 1.66 -16.56
C ALA A 32 -5.40 2.38 -15.99
N HIS A 33 -4.54 2.84 -16.89
CA HIS A 33 -3.47 3.78 -16.60
C HIS A 33 -4.04 5.04 -15.91
N GLY A 34 -3.35 5.51 -14.88
CA GLY A 34 -3.62 6.82 -14.30
C GLY A 34 -3.19 7.94 -15.26
N PRO A 35 -3.55 9.20 -14.94
CA PRO A 35 -3.01 10.35 -15.64
C PRO A 35 -1.47 10.33 -15.66
N PRO A 36 -0.81 10.74 -16.76
CA PRO A 36 0.65 10.80 -16.84
C PRO A 36 1.24 11.63 -15.68
N MET A 37 2.20 11.03 -14.99
CA MET A 37 2.95 11.68 -13.91
C MET A 37 4.17 12.41 -14.49
N ARG A 38 4.46 13.61 -13.97
CA ARG A 38 5.63 14.43 -14.32
C ARG A 38 6.89 13.91 -13.67
N ASN A 39 6.81 13.46 -12.41
CA ASN A 39 7.96 12.84 -11.75
C ASN A 39 8.18 11.44 -12.33
N PRO A 40 9.37 11.15 -12.90
CA PRO A 40 9.64 9.85 -13.51
C PRO A 40 9.57 8.69 -12.50
N ARG A 41 9.75 8.96 -11.20
CA ARG A 41 9.66 7.94 -10.15
C ARG A 41 8.24 7.54 -9.77
N PHE A 42 7.23 8.27 -10.23
CA PHE A 42 5.84 8.06 -9.84
C PHE A 42 5.08 7.26 -10.88
N LEU A 43 4.12 6.46 -10.44
CA LEU A 43 3.20 5.73 -11.30
C LEU A 43 1.84 5.65 -10.61
N ALA A 44 0.77 5.72 -11.41
CA ALA A 44 -0.59 5.50 -10.91
C ALA A 44 -1.39 4.60 -11.84
N VAL A 45 -2.24 3.78 -11.23
CA VAL A 45 -3.24 2.94 -11.89
C VAL A 45 -4.57 3.15 -11.16
N GLN A 46 -5.67 3.09 -11.91
CA GLN A 46 -7.00 3.10 -11.33
C GLN A 46 -7.74 1.82 -11.69
N SER A 47 -8.62 1.39 -10.79
CA SER A 47 -9.50 0.26 -11.02
C SER A 47 -10.91 0.54 -10.50
N CYS A 48 -11.90 -0.07 -11.15
CA CYS A 48 -13.28 -0.05 -10.68
C CYS A 48 -13.95 -1.40 -10.90
N TYR A 49 -14.82 -1.79 -9.97
CA TYR A 49 -15.57 -3.05 -10.01
C TYR A 49 -16.83 -2.96 -9.16
N VAL A 50 -17.74 -3.92 -9.37
CA VAL A 50 -18.92 -4.12 -8.50
C VAL A 50 -18.70 -5.35 -7.63
N ALA A 51 -18.98 -5.21 -6.33
CA ALA A 51 -18.94 -6.28 -5.35
C ALA A 51 -20.30 -6.45 -4.67
N PRO A 52 -20.69 -7.67 -4.25
CA PRO A 52 -21.94 -7.90 -3.55
C PRO A 52 -21.94 -7.27 -2.14
N GLY A 53 -23.12 -6.91 -1.63
CA GLY A 53 -23.28 -6.36 -0.29
C GLY A 53 -22.97 -4.87 -0.19
N SER A 54 -23.00 -4.35 1.03
CA SER A 54 -22.86 -2.93 1.37
C SER A 54 -21.39 -2.47 1.47
N PRO A 55 -21.12 -1.16 1.31
CA PRO A 55 -19.78 -0.61 1.48
C PRO A 55 -19.13 -0.94 2.83
N ALA A 56 -19.90 -0.92 3.92
CA ALA A 56 -19.40 -1.28 5.25
C ALA A 56 -18.94 -2.76 5.32
N GLN A 57 -19.70 -3.67 4.70
CA GLN A 57 -19.30 -5.08 4.61
C GLN A 57 -18.05 -5.26 3.77
N GLN A 58 -17.89 -4.48 2.70
CA GLN A 58 -16.69 -4.52 1.84
C GLN A 58 -15.45 -3.99 2.55
N ILE A 59 -15.55 -2.91 3.32
CA ILE A 59 -14.45 -2.41 4.15
C ILE A 59 -14.04 -3.44 5.20
N GLU A 60 -15.02 -4.06 5.89
CA GLU A 60 -14.71 -5.08 6.88
C GLU A 60 -14.13 -6.36 6.25
N ALA A 61 -14.55 -6.70 5.04
CA ALA A 61 -13.96 -7.80 4.28
C ALA A 61 -12.52 -7.49 3.89
N LEU A 62 -12.22 -6.26 3.43
CA LEU A 62 -10.87 -5.82 3.08
C LEU A 62 -9.95 -5.90 4.31
N ARG A 63 -10.42 -5.42 5.46
CA ARG A 63 -9.68 -5.46 6.73
C ARG A 63 -9.30 -6.87 7.17
N ARG A 64 -10.16 -7.85 6.92
CA ARG A 64 -9.94 -9.25 7.33
C ARG A 64 -9.29 -10.11 6.25
N TRP A 65 -9.00 -9.53 5.08
CA TRP A 65 -8.49 -10.30 3.96
C TRP A 65 -7.01 -10.59 4.16
N ASP A 66 -6.66 -11.87 4.12
CA ASP A 66 -5.30 -12.34 4.32
C ASP A 66 -4.66 -12.66 2.96
N ALA A 67 -3.86 -11.73 2.45
CA ALA A 67 -3.15 -11.86 1.18
C ALA A 67 -2.11 -12.99 1.19
N THR A 68 -1.61 -13.42 2.36
CA THR A 68 -0.60 -14.49 2.48
C THR A 68 -1.13 -15.86 2.04
N ARG A 69 -2.46 -16.00 1.97
CA ARG A 69 -3.13 -17.22 1.47
C ARG A 69 -3.01 -17.40 -0.04
N HIS A 70 -2.57 -16.36 -0.75
CA HIS A 70 -2.45 -16.33 -2.22
C HIS A 70 -0.99 -16.15 -2.61
N ARG A 71 -0.30 -17.27 -2.90
CA ARG A 71 1.14 -17.28 -3.25
C ARG A 71 1.46 -16.39 -4.44
N GLU A 72 0.50 -16.23 -5.36
CA GLU A 72 0.61 -15.40 -6.55
C GLU A 72 0.67 -13.89 -6.28
N LEU A 73 0.36 -13.45 -5.05
CA LEU A 73 0.52 -12.07 -4.58
C LEU A 73 1.91 -11.83 -3.97
N LYS A 74 2.69 -12.90 -3.76
CA LYS A 74 4.04 -12.87 -3.17
C LYS A 74 4.16 -12.11 -1.84
N VAL A 75 3.09 -12.05 -1.04
CA VAL A 75 3.14 -11.62 0.37
C VAL A 75 3.47 -12.84 1.21
N PHE A 76 4.64 -12.86 1.85
CA PHE A 76 5.12 -14.01 2.62
C PHE A 76 4.66 -13.99 4.06
N LEU A 77 4.66 -12.81 4.69
CA LEU A 77 4.20 -12.62 6.06
C LEU A 77 3.35 -11.34 6.11
N HIS A 78 2.30 -11.37 6.93
CA HIS A 78 1.47 -10.22 7.27
C HIS A 78 1.13 -10.30 8.77
N VAL A 79 1.27 -9.18 9.49
CA VAL A 79 1.02 -9.11 10.92
C VAL A 79 0.47 -7.75 11.31
N ASP A 80 -0.69 -7.75 11.97
CA ASP A 80 -1.26 -6.56 12.61
C ASP A 80 -0.38 -6.07 13.78
N LEU A 81 -0.27 -4.76 13.92
CA LEU A 81 0.52 -4.10 14.94
C LEU A 81 -0.35 -3.30 15.92
N PRO A 82 -0.04 -3.34 17.23
CA PRO A 82 -0.60 -2.38 18.17
C PRO A 82 -0.02 -0.98 17.92
N SER A 83 -0.68 0.06 18.44
CA SER A 83 -0.19 1.44 18.34
C SER A 83 1.12 1.71 19.08
N ASN A 84 1.52 0.85 20.00
CA ASN A 84 2.82 0.92 20.69
C ASN A 84 3.52 -0.43 20.62
N PRO A 85 4.17 -0.74 19.49
CA PRO A 85 4.82 -2.03 19.31
C PRO A 85 6.13 -2.12 20.10
N THR A 86 6.56 -3.36 20.31
CA THR A 86 7.89 -3.74 20.79
C THR A 86 8.54 -4.66 19.75
N PRO A 87 9.85 -4.94 19.85
CA PRO A 87 10.51 -5.89 18.94
C PRO A 87 9.84 -7.27 18.88
N ALA A 88 9.16 -7.69 19.95
CA ALA A 88 8.41 -8.95 20.00
C ALA A 88 7.30 -9.03 18.92
N ASN A 89 6.72 -7.89 18.52
CA ASN A 89 5.71 -7.83 17.47
C ASN A 89 6.26 -8.18 16.07
N PHE A 90 7.58 -8.25 15.92
CA PHE A 90 8.27 -8.58 14.67
C PHE A 90 8.96 -9.96 14.71
N GLU A 91 8.73 -10.76 15.75
CA GLU A 91 9.37 -12.08 15.89
C GLU A 91 9.08 -13.04 14.74
N LYS A 92 7.93 -12.89 14.07
CA LYS A 92 7.60 -13.71 12.89
C LYS A 92 8.57 -13.51 11.72
N LEU A 93 9.44 -12.50 11.72
CA LEU A 93 10.55 -12.41 10.74
C LEU A 93 11.42 -13.67 10.73
N LYS A 94 11.56 -14.36 11.88
CA LYS A 94 12.29 -15.63 11.98
C LYS A 94 11.62 -16.78 11.22
N ASN A 95 10.33 -16.63 10.90
CA ASN A 95 9.54 -17.61 10.14
C ASN A 95 9.50 -17.27 8.64
N ALA A 96 10.35 -16.34 8.17
CA ALA A 96 10.45 -16.02 6.76
C ALA A 96 10.77 -17.28 5.93
N PRO A 97 10.16 -17.45 4.74
CA PRO A 97 10.43 -18.61 3.89
C PRO A 97 11.87 -18.59 3.36
N ASP A 98 12.47 -19.78 3.20
CA ASP A 98 13.80 -19.92 2.60
C ASP A 98 13.73 -19.87 1.06
N ASN A 99 13.56 -18.68 0.50
CA ASN A 99 13.52 -18.44 -0.94
C ASN A 99 14.57 -17.41 -1.39
N ALA A 100 14.71 -17.23 -2.70
CA ALA A 100 15.74 -16.35 -3.27
C ALA A 100 15.59 -14.89 -2.81
N SER A 101 14.35 -14.41 -2.72
CA SER A 101 14.02 -13.03 -2.35
C SER A 101 14.43 -12.74 -0.90
N VAL A 102 14.10 -13.63 0.04
CA VAL A 102 14.49 -13.50 1.45
C VAL A 102 16.02 -13.59 1.61
N ARG A 103 16.68 -14.50 0.89
CA ARG A 103 18.15 -14.57 0.90
C ARG A 103 18.80 -13.31 0.35
N SER A 104 18.23 -12.70 -0.69
CA SER A 104 18.67 -11.41 -1.24
C SER A 104 18.57 -10.29 -0.20
N PHE A 105 17.42 -10.20 0.49
CA PHE A 105 17.20 -9.24 1.56
C PHE A 105 18.20 -9.38 2.72
N VAL A 106 18.47 -10.61 3.15
CA VAL A 106 19.47 -10.91 4.18
C VAL A 106 20.86 -10.49 3.71
N ALA A 107 21.24 -10.83 2.48
CA ALA A 107 22.53 -10.45 1.92
C ALA A 107 22.70 -8.93 1.79
N ALA A 108 21.65 -8.22 1.38
CA ALA A 108 21.63 -6.76 1.32
C ALA A 108 21.82 -6.16 2.72
N THR A 109 21.11 -6.68 3.73
CA THR A 109 21.25 -6.24 5.13
C THR A 109 22.66 -6.46 5.67
N GLN A 110 23.22 -7.67 5.47
CA GLN A 110 24.56 -8.01 5.96
C GLN A 110 25.66 -7.13 5.35
N LYS A 111 25.45 -6.65 4.12
CA LYS A 111 26.38 -5.77 3.42
C LYS A 111 26.08 -4.29 3.62
N LEU A 112 24.99 -3.95 4.33
CA LEU A 112 24.44 -2.59 4.37
C LEU A 112 24.38 -1.97 2.95
N SER A 113 23.75 -2.72 2.06
CA SER A 113 23.67 -2.36 0.64
C SER A 113 22.94 -1.04 0.42
N SER A 114 23.37 -0.28 -0.59
CA SER A 114 22.90 1.09 -0.82
C SER A 114 21.43 1.20 -1.23
N ASP A 115 20.81 0.09 -1.61
CA ASP A 115 19.39 -0.03 -1.92
C ASP A 115 18.50 -0.12 -0.67
N LEU A 116 19.09 -0.33 0.52
CA LEU A 116 18.35 -0.33 1.77
C LEU A 116 17.82 1.07 2.12
N GLN A 117 16.54 1.17 2.38
CA GLN A 117 15.90 2.42 2.73
C GLN A 117 15.97 2.69 4.23
N ILE A 118 17.19 2.76 4.76
CA ILE A 118 17.48 3.09 6.16
C ILE A 118 18.19 4.44 6.27
N SER A 119 18.12 5.03 7.45
CA SER A 119 18.89 6.22 7.82
C SER A 119 20.32 5.87 8.21
N LYS A 120 21.21 6.86 8.19
CA LYS A 120 22.59 6.71 8.68
C LYS A 120 22.67 6.20 10.12
N ASP A 121 21.76 6.65 10.99
CA ASP A 121 21.78 6.26 12.40
C ASP A 121 21.21 4.86 12.63
N GLU A 122 20.29 4.39 11.79
CA GLU A 122 19.89 2.99 11.77
C GLU A 122 21.05 2.10 11.28
N ALA A 123 21.71 2.46 10.18
CA ALA A 123 22.82 1.68 9.63
C ALA A 123 23.96 1.44 10.65
N LYS A 124 24.29 2.45 11.48
CA LYS A 124 25.31 2.34 12.55
C LYS A 124 24.97 1.31 13.62
N LYS A 125 23.69 0.96 13.80
CA LYS A 125 23.23 0.00 14.82
C LYS A 125 23.36 -1.45 14.35
N PHE A 126 23.55 -1.68 13.06
CA PHE A 126 23.74 -3.03 12.56
C PHE A 126 25.12 -3.54 12.92
N SER A 127 25.16 -4.67 13.63
CA SER A 127 26.38 -5.44 13.87
C SER A 127 26.23 -6.81 13.25
N ALA A 128 27.11 -7.15 12.31
CA ALA A 128 27.18 -8.50 11.74
C ALA A 128 27.61 -9.48 12.84
N GLY A 129 26.66 -10.22 13.41
CA GLY A 129 26.95 -11.29 14.36
C GLY A 129 27.30 -12.59 13.65
N THR A 130 28.16 -13.40 14.25
CA THR A 130 28.39 -14.79 13.85
C THR A 130 27.32 -15.68 14.49
N GLY A 131 26.22 -15.96 13.80
CA GLY A 131 25.26 -16.95 14.30
C GLY A 131 23.84 -16.89 13.73
N GLY A 132 23.32 -18.07 13.41
CA GLY A 132 21.92 -18.33 13.07
C GLY A 132 21.78 -19.09 11.75
N GLY A 133 21.54 -20.40 11.82
CA GLY A 133 21.07 -21.17 10.66
C GLY A 133 19.59 -20.87 10.40
N GLY A 134 19.22 -20.74 9.13
CA GLY A 134 17.85 -20.42 8.68
C GLY A 134 17.81 -19.29 7.65
N ALA A 135 16.64 -19.08 7.03
CA ALA A 135 16.45 -18.06 5.99
C ALA A 135 16.68 -16.63 6.48
N MET A 136 16.43 -16.36 7.77
CA MET A 136 16.58 -15.05 8.41
C MET A 136 17.47 -15.18 9.67
N PRO A 137 18.78 -14.86 9.58
CA PRO A 137 19.69 -14.94 10.72
C PRO A 137 19.27 -14.03 11.89
N ALA A 138 19.56 -14.45 13.12
CA ALA A 138 19.12 -13.75 14.32
C ALA A 138 19.58 -12.27 14.40
N PRO A 139 20.84 -11.91 14.04
CA PRO A 139 21.25 -10.49 14.02
C PRO A 139 20.46 -9.65 13.01
N VAL A 140 20.10 -10.24 11.86
CA VAL A 140 19.31 -9.56 10.82
C VAL A 140 17.87 -9.37 11.31
N ALA A 141 17.26 -10.41 11.88
CA ALA A 141 15.91 -10.31 12.45
C ALA A 141 15.83 -9.27 13.58
N ALA A 142 16.82 -9.23 14.48
CA ALA A 142 16.88 -8.27 15.57
C ALA A 142 17.02 -6.84 15.06
N PHE A 143 17.94 -6.60 14.11
CA PHE A 143 18.12 -5.30 13.48
C PHE A 143 16.82 -4.77 12.86
N TRP A 144 16.14 -5.59 12.06
CA TRP A 144 14.89 -5.17 11.42
C TRP A 144 13.76 -5.00 12.43
N ALA A 145 13.65 -5.84 13.46
CA ALA A 145 12.67 -5.65 14.52
C ALA A 145 12.84 -4.29 15.23
N ASP A 146 14.08 -3.85 15.48
CA ASP A 146 14.37 -2.56 16.09
C ASP A 146 14.04 -1.39 15.16
N VAL A 147 14.45 -1.46 13.89
CA VAL A 147 14.14 -0.44 12.87
C VAL A 147 12.62 -0.29 12.71
N LEU A 148 11.92 -1.40 12.51
CA LEU A 148 10.48 -1.40 12.30
C LEU A 148 9.72 -0.90 13.54
N THR A 149 10.17 -1.27 14.74
CA THR A 149 9.61 -0.75 16.00
C THR A 149 9.77 0.77 16.09
N ALA A 150 10.97 1.29 15.82
CA ALA A 150 11.27 2.72 15.92
C ALA A 150 10.48 3.55 14.90
N ARG A 151 10.37 3.06 13.66
CA ARG A 151 9.58 3.73 12.60
C ARG A 151 8.09 3.69 12.90
N THR A 152 7.54 2.56 13.35
CA THR A 152 6.13 2.51 13.75
C THR A 152 5.82 3.53 14.86
N LYS A 153 6.70 3.67 15.86
CA LYS A 153 6.54 4.69 16.92
C LYS A 153 6.64 6.12 16.39
N SER A 154 7.54 6.36 15.45
CA SER A 154 7.70 7.67 14.79
C SER A 154 6.42 8.04 14.03
N PHE A 155 5.93 7.14 13.18
CA PHE A 155 4.66 7.31 12.47
C PHE A 155 3.47 7.53 13.41
N VAL A 156 3.33 6.75 14.48
CA VAL A 156 2.23 6.95 15.46
C VAL A 156 2.30 8.32 16.13
N SER A 157 3.51 8.84 16.38
CA SER A 157 3.69 10.13 17.05
C SER A 157 3.42 11.35 16.17
N GLY A 158 3.71 11.28 14.87
CA GLY A 158 3.68 12.46 13.99
C GLY A 158 3.35 12.19 12.52
N GLY A 159 2.84 11.00 12.20
CA GLY A 159 2.53 10.55 10.85
C GLY A 159 3.76 10.46 9.96
N MET A 160 3.54 10.53 8.65
CA MET A 160 4.62 10.43 7.66
C MET A 160 5.71 11.50 7.80
N ALA A 161 5.38 12.65 8.39
CA ALA A 161 6.33 13.75 8.57
C ALA A 161 7.37 13.45 9.67
N ALA A 162 7.07 12.52 10.59
CA ALA A 162 7.98 12.10 11.65
C ALA A 162 8.92 10.97 11.22
N GLU A 163 8.70 10.37 10.04
CA GLU A 163 9.57 9.30 9.55
C GLU A 163 10.98 9.83 9.24
N PRO A 164 12.04 9.12 9.69
CA PRO A 164 13.40 9.48 9.33
C PRO A 164 13.66 9.23 7.84
N PRO A 165 14.52 10.05 7.21
CA PRO A 165 14.83 9.91 5.78
C PRO A 165 15.60 8.62 5.48
N TYR A 166 15.61 8.25 4.19
CA TYR A 166 16.50 7.24 3.63
C TYR A 166 17.75 7.96 3.13
N ASP A 167 18.86 7.87 3.88
CA ASP A 167 20.05 8.66 3.59
C ASP A 167 21.38 7.94 3.87
N HIS A 168 21.36 6.63 4.10
CA HIS A 168 22.56 5.90 4.50
C HIS A 168 23.63 5.81 3.40
N ALA A 169 23.23 5.72 2.12
CA ALA A 169 24.17 5.50 1.00
C ALA A 169 23.86 6.33 -0.28
N GLY A 170 22.97 7.32 -0.20
CA GLY A 170 22.55 8.08 -1.38
C GLY A 170 21.87 9.42 -1.04
N PRO A 171 21.23 10.07 -2.03
CA PRO A 171 20.43 11.26 -1.80
C PRO A 171 19.36 11.01 -0.75
N SER A 172 19.14 11.99 0.12
CA SER A 172 18.12 11.89 1.16
C SER A 172 16.73 11.84 0.53
N ILE A 173 16.01 10.74 0.76
CA ILE A 173 14.61 10.58 0.34
C ILE A 173 13.72 10.59 1.59
N ARG A 174 12.61 11.33 1.55
CA ARG A 174 11.62 11.39 2.62
C ARG A 174 10.28 10.82 2.13
N ALA A 175 9.79 9.78 2.80
CA ALA A 175 8.50 9.14 2.46
C ALA A 175 7.35 10.15 2.40
N SER A 176 7.30 11.12 3.33
CA SER A 176 6.29 12.19 3.33
C SER A 176 6.37 13.08 2.10
N GLU A 177 7.55 13.38 1.58
CA GLU A 177 7.69 14.19 0.37
C GLU A 177 7.25 13.42 -0.88
N GLU A 178 7.56 12.13 -0.94
CA GLU A 178 7.16 11.25 -2.04
C GLU A 178 5.62 11.09 -2.09
N VAL A 179 4.94 10.85 -0.96
CA VAL A 179 3.46 10.80 -0.92
C VAL A 179 2.83 12.14 -1.27
N ASN A 180 3.35 13.24 -0.75
CA ASN A 180 2.86 14.56 -1.08
C ASN A 180 3.05 14.86 -2.58
N GLY A 181 4.13 14.36 -3.18
CA GLY A 181 4.38 14.41 -4.61
C GLY A 181 3.31 13.65 -5.41
N LEU A 182 3.08 12.37 -5.06
CA LEU A 182 2.05 11.53 -5.71
C LEU A 182 0.67 12.21 -5.70
N LEU A 183 0.25 12.70 -4.53
CA LEU A 183 -1.04 13.37 -4.37
C LEU A 183 -1.10 14.71 -5.11
N ARG A 184 0.01 15.44 -5.25
CA ARG A 184 0.06 16.71 -5.98
C ARG A 184 -0.14 16.50 -7.48
N GLU A 185 0.36 15.40 -8.03
CA GLU A 185 0.19 15.07 -9.45
C GLU A 185 -1.17 14.42 -9.76
N GLN A 186 -1.92 14.03 -8.73
CA GLN A 186 -3.28 13.48 -8.83
C GLN A 186 -4.32 14.42 -8.20
N GLU A 187 -4.34 15.68 -8.66
CA GLU A 187 -5.08 16.76 -7.98
C GLU A 187 -6.58 16.47 -7.77
N LYS A 188 -7.28 15.92 -8.77
CA LYS A 188 -8.70 15.58 -8.63
C LYS A 188 -8.94 14.56 -7.52
N ILE A 189 -8.12 13.50 -7.48
CA ILE A 189 -8.16 12.47 -6.44
C ILE A 189 -7.83 13.10 -5.08
N ARG A 190 -6.74 13.88 -4.99
CA ARG A 190 -6.36 14.57 -3.76
C ARG A 190 -7.48 15.45 -3.21
N ARG A 191 -8.21 16.17 -4.08
CA ARG A 191 -9.36 17.00 -3.67
C ARG A 191 -10.50 16.13 -3.14
N GLN A 192 -10.87 15.07 -3.86
CA GLN A 192 -11.92 14.12 -3.46
C GLN A 192 -11.64 13.48 -2.09
N PHE A 193 -10.38 13.17 -1.82
CA PHE A 193 -9.93 12.50 -0.58
C PHE A 193 -9.40 13.46 0.49
N SER A 194 -9.43 14.76 0.26
CA SER A 194 -8.84 15.78 1.15
C SER A 194 -9.36 15.66 2.59
N GLY A 195 -10.66 15.43 2.75
CA GLY A 195 -11.26 15.24 4.06
C GLY A 195 -10.81 13.96 4.78
N LEU A 196 -10.51 12.87 4.04
CA LEU A 196 -9.96 11.65 4.64
C LEU A 196 -8.50 11.89 4.99
N LEU A 197 -7.68 12.29 4.01
CA LEU A 197 -6.24 12.49 4.15
C LEU A 197 -5.89 13.50 5.25
N GLY A 198 -6.66 14.59 5.38
CA GLY A 198 -6.45 15.59 6.42
C GLY A 198 -6.74 15.09 7.84
N ALA A 199 -7.43 13.95 7.98
CA ALA A 199 -7.74 13.32 9.25
C ALA A 199 -6.81 12.14 9.58
N THR A 200 -5.81 11.82 8.74
CA THR A 200 -4.91 10.67 8.92
C THR A 200 -3.46 11.09 9.07
N GLY A 201 -2.61 10.12 9.47
CA GLY A 201 -1.15 10.27 9.50
C GLY A 201 -0.49 10.43 8.13
N ILE A 202 -1.26 10.28 7.04
CA ILE A 202 -0.80 10.45 5.65
C ILE A 202 -0.71 11.95 5.31
N GLY A 203 -1.74 12.72 5.66
CA GLY A 203 -1.84 14.12 5.27
C GLY A 203 -1.07 15.08 6.18
N ARG A 204 -1.36 15.09 7.50
CA ARG A 204 -0.74 16.03 8.42
C ARG A 204 -0.70 15.53 9.87
N GLY A 205 0.50 15.48 10.45
CA GLY A 205 0.72 15.05 11.84
C GLY A 205 0.20 13.64 12.07
N ALA A 206 -0.24 13.32 13.28
CA ALA A 206 -0.81 12.00 13.60
C ALA A 206 -2.24 11.79 13.06
N GLY A 207 -2.95 12.86 12.68
CA GLY A 207 -4.37 12.80 12.32
C GLY A 207 -5.31 12.57 13.50
N SER A 208 -6.61 12.59 13.25
CA SER A 208 -7.66 12.28 14.24
C SER A 208 -8.22 10.87 14.09
N LEU A 209 -8.10 10.27 12.90
CA LEU A 209 -8.42 8.87 12.65
C LEU A 209 -7.27 7.98 13.11
N ARG A 210 -7.60 6.92 13.83
CA ARG A 210 -6.62 5.91 14.24
C ARG A 210 -6.34 4.95 13.08
N PRO A 211 -5.07 4.67 12.76
CA PRO A 211 -4.74 3.65 11.78
C PRO A 211 -4.94 2.24 12.34
N GLU A 212 -5.25 1.31 11.45
CA GLU A 212 -4.92 -0.10 11.60
C GLU A 212 -3.50 -0.28 11.05
N LEU A 213 -2.56 -0.61 11.95
CA LEU A 213 -1.15 -0.74 11.61
C LEU A 213 -0.82 -2.19 11.32
N TYR A 214 0.08 -2.43 10.38
CA TYR A 214 0.57 -3.76 10.07
C TYR A 214 1.99 -3.72 9.53
N TRP A 215 2.62 -4.88 9.43
CA TRP A 215 3.86 -5.06 8.69
C TRP A 215 3.78 -6.29 7.80
N GLU A 216 4.53 -6.24 6.70
CA GLU A 216 4.63 -7.35 5.77
C GLU A 216 6.08 -7.68 5.43
N LEU A 217 6.30 -8.94 5.05
CA LEU A 217 7.45 -9.36 4.27
C LEU A 217 6.92 -9.83 2.93
N LEU A 218 7.34 -9.19 1.84
CA LEU A 218 6.88 -9.51 0.49
C LEU A 218 8.04 -9.51 -0.51
N ASP A 219 7.75 -9.98 -1.71
CA ASP A 219 8.65 -9.91 -2.86
C ASP A 219 8.31 -8.71 -3.74
N VAL A 220 9.31 -7.88 -3.99
CA VAL A 220 9.26 -6.78 -4.95
C VAL A 220 10.37 -7.02 -5.96
N ASP A 221 10.01 -7.31 -7.20
CA ASP A 221 10.96 -7.58 -8.29
C ASP A 221 12.04 -8.60 -7.91
N ASP A 222 11.62 -9.72 -7.31
CA ASP A 222 12.46 -10.84 -6.85
C ASP A 222 13.42 -10.47 -5.70
N GLN A 223 13.16 -9.34 -5.03
CA GLN A 223 13.83 -8.93 -3.80
C GLN A 223 12.87 -9.00 -2.61
N GLY A 224 13.33 -9.56 -1.49
CA GLY A 224 12.59 -9.51 -0.24
C GLY A 224 12.57 -8.09 0.32
N VAL A 225 11.40 -7.62 0.72
CA VAL A 225 11.20 -6.29 1.31
C VAL A 225 10.32 -6.43 2.54
N VAL A 226 10.78 -5.89 3.67
CA VAL A 226 9.92 -5.60 4.82
C VAL A 226 9.28 -4.23 4.68
N THR A 227 7.99 -4.12 4.98
CA THR A 227 7.21 -2.89 4.89
C THR A 227 6.45 -2.63 6.18
N LEU A 228 6.12 -1.35 6.44
CA LEU A 228 5.13 -0.95 7.43
C LEU A 228 3.97 -0.27 6.74
N GLY A 229 2.77 -0.69 7.11
CA GLY A 229 1.53 -0.22 6.54
C GLY A 229 0.59 0.41 7.56
N ALA A 230 -0.25 1.33 7.08
CA ALA A 230 -1.32 1.94 7.85
C ALA A 230 -2.59 2.05 6.99
N SER A 231 -3.67 1.39 7.44
CA SER A 231 -4.99 1.47 6.83
C SER A 231 -5.91 2.39 7.63
N TYR A 232 -6.73 3.17 6.92
CA TYR A 232 -7.72 4.08 7.46
C TYR A 232 -9.02 3.89 6.70
N ASN A 233 -10.15 4.03 7.38
CA ASN A 233 -11.45 4.10 6.72
C ASN A 233 -12.37 5.10 7.43
N ARG A 234 -13.35 5.61 6.71
CA ARG A 234 -14.36 6.53 7.22
C ARG A 234 -15.67 6.36 6.47
N GLY A 235 -16.75 6.18 7.22
CA GLY A 235 -18.11 6.24 6.67
C GLY A 235 -18.50 7.66 6.29
N GLY A 236 -19.18 7.80 5.16
CA GLY A 236 -19.71 9.04 4.62
C GLY A 236 -21.23 9.05 4.56
N ALA A 237 -21.78 10.13 4.02
CA ALA A 237 -23.22 10.28 3.83
C ALA A 237 -23.78 9.18 2.90
N GLY A 238 -25.04 8.80 3.12
CA GLY A 238 -25.76 7.88 2.24
C GLY A 238 -25.17 6.46 2.18
N GLY A 239 -24.39 6.05 3.18
CA GLY A 239 -23.76 4.73 3.28
C GLY A 239 -22.48 4.57 2.46
N THR A 240 -21.91 5.67 1.95
CA THR A 240 -20.61 5.66 1.25
C THR A 240 -19.47 5.43 2.22
N TYR A 241 -18.33 4.95 1.72
CA TYR A 241 -17.09 4.84 2.49
C TYR A 241 -15.90 5.34 1.69
N GLN A 242 -14.97 5.98 2.39
CA GLN A 242 -13.62 6.21 1.88
C GLN A 242 -12.64 5.41 2.72
N ALA A 243 -11.59 4.89 2.09
CA ALA A 243 -10.46 4.29 2.77
C ALA A 243 -9.14 4.69 2.13
N ALA A 244 -8.06 4.62 2.91
CA ALA A 244 -6.71 4.85 2.48
C ALA A 244 -5.81 3.80 3.11
N ASP A 245 -4.95 3.19 2.31
CA ASP A 245 -3.91 2.28 2.78
C ASP A 245 -2.57 2.80 2.28
N VAL A 246 -1.60 2.95 3.17
CA VAL A 246 -0.27 3.46 2.83
C VAL A 246 0.79 2.50 3.35
N LEU A 247 1.78 2.19 2.51
CA LEU A 247 3.06 1.64 2.94
C LEU A 247 3.96 2.82 3.30
N TYR A 248 3.88 3.30 4.53
CA TYR A 248 4.61 4.50 4.97
C TYR A 248 6.12 4.25 5.16
N TYR A 249 6.52 2.99 5.15
CA TYR A 249 7.92 2.58 5.13
C TYR A 249 8.08 1.28 4.33
N ALA A 250 9.13 1.21 3.53
CA ALA A 250 9.64 -0.02 2.93
C ALA A 250 11.15 -0.04 3.08
N SER A 251 11.72 -1.23 3.24
CA SER A 251 13.18 -1.43 3.33
C SER A 251 13.89 -1.35 1.98
N GLY A 252 13.15 -1.41 0.87
CA GLY A 252 13.68 -1.48 -0.50
C GLY A 252 12.53 -1.48 -1.53
N GLY A 253 12.88 -1.47 -2.82
CA GLY A 253 11.92 -1.56 -3.94
C GLY A 253 11.09 -0.29 -4.18
N TYR A 254 10.18 0.04 -3.25
CA TYR A 254 9.33 1.24 -3.29
C TYR A 254 9.79 2.25 -2.27
N TYR A 255 9.68 3.55 -2.55
CA TYR A 255 9.77 4.56 -1.50
C TYR A 255 8.46 4.65 -0.72
N VAL A 256 7.32 4.66 -1.42
CA VAL A 256 5.98 4.60 -0.82
C VAL A 256 5.00 3.97 -1.81
N ALA A 257 4.01 3.24 -1.31
CA ALA A 257 2.77 2.91 -2.01
C ALA A 257 1.57 3.51 -1.27
N LEU A 258 0.62 4.09 -2.01
CA LEU A 258 -0.64 4.65 -1.49
C LEU A 258 -1.80 4.11 -2.31
N THR A 259 -2.76 3.49 -1.64
CA THR A 259 -4.01 3.03 -2.22
C THR A 259 -5.18 3.80 -1.61
N LEU A 260 -6.02 4.38 -2.46
CA LEU A 260 -7.24 5.08 -2.04
C LEU A 260 -8.46 4.34 -2.55
N TYR A 261 -9.48 4.20 -1.70
CA TYR A 261 -10.74 3.54 -2.04
C TYR A 261 -11.91 4.47 -1.84
N GLN A 262 -12.84 4.49 -2.79
CA GLN A 262 -14.14 5.11 -2.65
C GLN A 262 -15.20 4.04 -2.96
N LEU A 263 -16.14 3.88 -2.03
CA LEU A 263 -17.18 2.86 -2.11
C LEU A 263 -18.55 3.51 -2.03
N TRP A 264 -19.43 3.12 -2.95
CA TRP A 264 -20.81 3.59 -3.00
C TRP A 264 -21.79 2.43 -2.96
N PRO A 265 -22.87 2.54 -2.17
CA PRO A 265 -23.96 1.59 -2.28
C PRO A 265 -24.69 1.79 -3.61
N VAL A 266 -24.87 0.71 -4.36
CA VAL A 266 -25.57 0.68 -5.64
C VAL A 266 -26.50 -0.53 -5.70
N THR A 267 -27.37 -0.58 -6.71
CA THR A 267 -28.14 -1.78 -7.03
C THR A 267 -27.63 -2.33 -8.35
N ALA A 268 -27.19 -3.59 -8.35
CA ALA A 268 -26.81 -4.31 -9.55
C ALA A 268 -27.70 -5.54 -9.67
N GLU A 269 -28.34 -5.72 -10.83
CA GLU A 269 -29.24 -6.86 -11.10
C GLU A 269 -30.33 -7.05 -10.01
N GLY A 270 -30.86 -5.95 -9.48
CA GLY A 270 -31.87 -5.96 -8.42
C GLY A 270 -31.35 -6.31 -7.01
N LYS A 271 -30.04 -6.49 -6.84
CA LYS A 271 -29.41 -6.84 -5.54
C LYS A 271 -28.62 -5.66 -4.95
N PRO A 272 -28.66 -5.46 -3.62
CA PRO A 272 -27.75 -4.55 -2.94
C PRO A 272 -26.30 -4.91 -3.23
N SER A 273 -25.57 -3.95 -3.79
CA SER A 273 -24.19 -4.10 -4.23
C SER A 273 -23.39 -2.84 -3.88
N THR A 274 -22.08 -2.92 -4.10
CA THR A 274 -21.16 -1.82 -3.90
C THR A 274 -20.38 -1.56 -5.18
N LEU A 275 -20.42 -0.32 -5.65
CA LEU A 275 -19.46 0.19 -6.63
C LEU A 275 -18.19 0.54 -5.87
N VAL A 276 -17.06 -0.04 -6.27
CA VAL A 276 -15.75 0.25 -5.70
C VAL A 276 -14.89 0.93 -6.75
N TRP A 277 -14.33 2.07 -6.40
CA TRP A 277 -13.17 2.65 -7.08
C TRP A 277 -11.94 2.52 -6.19
N ARG A 278 -10.82 2.20 -6.82
CA ARG A 278 -9.51 2.08 -6.20
C ARG A 278 -8.47 2.81 -7.05
N GLY A 279 -7.71 3.71 -6.43
CA GLY A 279 -6.57 4.39 -7.03
C GLY A 279 -5.28 3.97 -6.36
N ASP A 280 -4.38 3.37 -7.12
CA ASP A 280 -3.09 2.87 -6.66
C ASP A 280 -1.98 3.80 -7.16
N MET A 281 -1.14 4.29 -6.26
CA MET A 281 -0.05 5.21 -6.53
C MET A 281 1.23 4.69 -5.90
N ILE A 282 2.33 4.65 -6.66
CA ILE A 282 3.63 4.21 -6.16
C ILE A 282 4.71 5.21 -6.49
N SER A 283 5.69 5.33 -5.60
CA SER A 283 6.99 5.92 -5.88
C SER A 283 8.08 4.86 -5.76
N SER A 284 8.99 4.80 -6.74
CA SER A 284 10.15 3.90 -6.72
C SER A 284 11.34 4.50 -7.47
N ALA A 285 12.54 4.17 -6.99
CA ALA A 285 13.79 4.48 -7.69
C ALA A 285 13.85 3.84 -9.09
N ALA A 286 13.40 2.59 -9.22
CA ALA A 286 13.49 1.81 -10.45
C ALA A 286 12.67 2.44 -11.59
N LEU A 287 11.56 3.12 -11.27
CA LEU A 287 10.76 3.84 -12.26
C LEU A 287 11.51 5.05 -12.84
N GLY A 288 12.41 5.65 -12.07
CA GLY A 288 13.18 6.82 -12.47
C GLY A 288 14.11 6.59 -13.66
N SER A 289 14.52 5.34 -13.90
CA SER A 289 15.37 4.93 -15.02
C SER A 289 14.59 4.43 -16.24
N LEU A 290 13.26 4.29 -16.17
CA LEU A 290 12.47 3.76 -17.27
C LEU A 290 12.09 4.84 -18.27
N HIS A 291 12.09 4.49 -19.55
CA HIS A 291 11.73 5.40 -20.63
C HIS A 291 10.75 4.78 -21.63
N GLY A 292 9.85 5.62 -22.18
CA GLY A 292 8.94 5.23 -23.26
C GLY A 292 8.16 3.94 -22.99
N VAL A 293 8.44 2.90 -23.77
CA VAL A 293 7.74 1.60 -23.74
C VAL A 293 7.94 0.84 -22.43
N GLU A 294 9.11 0.97 -21.79
CA GLU A 294 9.41 0.27 -20.52
C GLU A 294 8.47 0.74 -19.41
N ARG A 295 8.22 2.06 -19.36
CA ARG A 295 7.30 2.67 -18.42
C ARG A 295 5.85 2.18 -18.62
N LEU A 296 5.39 2.12 -19.87
CA LEU A 296 4.08 1.56 -20.20
C LEU A 296 3.98 0.07 -19.84
N GLY A 297 5.09 -0.66 -19.99
CA GLY A 297 5.24 -2.04 -19.54
C GLY A 297 5.03 -2.18 -18.03
N SER A 298 5.71 -1.36 -17.22
CA SER A 298 5.55 -1.35 -15.75
C SER A 298 4.13 -1.01 -15.31
N GLU A 299 3.48 -0.02 -15.95
CA GLU A 299 2.07 0.29 -15.68
C GLU A 299 1.15 -0.89 -15.99
N SER A 300 1.40 -1.57 -17.12
CA SER A 300 0.64 -2.75 -17.52
C SER A 300 0.83 -3.93 -16.57
N VAL A 301 2.04 -4.13 -16.04
CA VAL A 301 2.32 -5.15 -15.02
C VAL A 301 1.59 -4.81 -13.72
N MET A 302 1.63 -3.54 -13.28
CA MET A 302 0.90 -3.09 -12.10
C MET A 302 -0.61 -3.30 -12.26
N MET A 303 -1.19 -2.97 -13.42
CA MET A 303 -2.60 -3.25 -13.72
C MET A 303 -2.93 -4.74 -13.62
N LYS A 304 -2.09 -5.62 -14.17
CA LYS A 304 -2.28 -7.08 -14.06
C LYS A 304 -2.26 -7.56 -12.61
N ASN A 305 -1.34 -7.04 -11.81
CA ASN A 305 -1.22 -7.39 -10.39
C ASN A 305 -2.43 -6.89 -9.58
N ILE A 306 -2.89 -5.66 -9.84
CA ILE A 306 -4.11 -5.10 -9.23
C ILE A 306 -5.33 -5.93 -9.61
N THR A 307 -5.48 -6.25 -10.91
CA THR A 307 -6.58 -7.09 -11.39
C THR A 307 -6.61 -8.41 -10.63
N LYS A 308 -5.47 -9.11 -10.57
CA LYS A 308 -5.32 -10.37 -9.86
C LYS A 308 -5.71 -10.23 -8.38
N ALA A 309 -5.17 -9.24 -7.66
CA ALA A 309 -5.47 -9.02 -6.25
C ALA A 309 -6.96 -8.76 -6.01
N VAL A 310 -7.60 -7.92 -6.84
CA VAL A 310 -9.04 -7.63 -6.76
C VAL A 310 -9.87 -8.88 -7.04
N SER A 311 -9.54 -9.67 -8.07
CA SER A 311 -10.29 -10.89 -8.39
C SER A 311 -10.20 -11.93 -7.26
N LEU A 312 -9.03 -12.09 -6.64
CA LEU A 312 -8.83 -12.97 -5.47
C LEU A 312 -9.63 -12.47 -4.26
N PHE A 313 -9.55 -11.17 -3.96
CA PHE A 313 -10.33 -10.55 -2.90
C PHE A 313 -11.84 -10.75 -3.10
N ARG A 314 -12.35 -10.50 -4.31
CA ARG A 314 -13.78 -10.68 -4.65
C ARG A 314 -14.22 -12.13 -4.51
N ARG A 315 -13.38 -13.08 -4.91
CA ARG A 315 -13.64 -14.52 -4.75
C ARG A 315 -13.77 -14.91 -3.28
N ASP A 316 -12.89 -14.41 -2.43
CA ASP A 316 -12.88 -14.76 -1.01
C ASP A 316 -13.99 -14.08 -0.20
N SER A 317 -14.34 -12.85 -0.59
CA SER A 317 -15.37 -12.04 0.09
C SER A 317 -16.79 -12.30 -0.40
N GLY A 318 -16.96 -12.71 -1.67
CA GLY A 318 -18.26 -13.00 -2.27
C GLY A 318 -18.82 -14.39 -1.98
N ASN A 319 -18.00 -15.32 -1.48
CA ASN A 319 -18.42 -16.67 -1.05
C ASN A 319 -19.00 -16.70 0.38
N ARG A 320 -19.49 -15.56 0.90
CA ARG A 320 -20.06 -15.43 2.25
C ARG A 320 -21.51 -14.95 2.20
#